data_AF-A0A382V6K0-F1
#
_entry.id   AF-A0A382V6K0-F1
#
_cell.length_a   1.000
_cell.length_b   1.000
_cell.length_c   1.000
_cell.angle_alpha   90.00
_cell.angle_beta   90.00
_cell.angle_gamma   90.00
#
_symmetry.space_group_name_H-M   'P 1'
#
loop_
_entity.id
_entity.type
_entity.pdbx_description
1 polymer ?
#
loop_
_entity_poly.entity_id
_entity_poly.type
_entity_poly.pdbx_seq_one_letter_code
_entity_poly.pdbx_strand_id
1 'polypeptide(L)'
;MNPDLDQPGYYFAYGSNMNSERVIARKMQFVNFRAGQLVDYELVFNKRSVKYPGAGAANIEPQSGAITEGVLYELAVADEIL
;
A
#
# COMPACT_ATOMS: atom_id res chain seq x y z
N MET A 1 -29.36 3.16 -0.42
CA MET A 1 -28.13 3.88 -0.78
C MET A 1 -27.20 3.78 0.42
N ASN A 2 -26.05 3.13 0.28
CA ASN A 2 -25.07 3.00 1.35
C ASN A 2 -24.24 4.30 1.38
N PRO A 3 -24.26 5.10 2.47
CA PRO A 3 -23.60 6.42 2.51
C PRO A 3 -22.06 6.34 2.41
N ASP A 4 -21.47 5.14 2.47
CA ASP A 4 -20.02 4.94 2.42
C ASP A 4 -19.42 4.96 1.01
N LEU A 5 -20.23 5.03 -0.05
CA LEU A 5 -19.75 5.10 -1.44
C LEU A 5 -19.17 6.48 -1.84
N ASP A 6 -19.35 7.50 -1.01
CA ASP A 6 -18.88 8.87 -1.26
C ASP A 6 -17.50 9.16 -0.62
N GLN A 7 -16.91 8.22 0.13
CA GLN A 7 -15.57 8.42 0.68
C GLN A 7 -14.49 7.91 -0.30
N PRO A 8 -13.45 8.71 -0.60
CA PRO A 8 -12.36 8.27 -1.44
C PRO A 8 -11.62 7.10 -0.78
N GLY A 9 -11.35 6.05 -1.54
CA GLY A 9 -10.53 4.93 -1.09
C GLY A 9 -9.08 5.37 -0.92
N TYR A 10 -8.41 4.91 0.14
CA TYR A 10 -6.99 5.15 0.35
C TYR A 10 -6.19 3.86 0.31
N TYR A 11 -5.08 3.87 -0.42
CA TYR A 11 -4.16 2.75 -0.54
C TYR A 11 -2.78 3.11 0.00
N PHE A 12 -2.36 2.46 1.09
CA PHE A 12 -1.03 2.65 1.68
C PHE A 12 -0.03 1.62 1.14
N ALA A 13 0.96 2.09 0.37
CA ALA A 13 2.03 1.27 -0.16
C ALA A 13 3.28 1.35 0.73
N TYR A 14 3.74 0.19 1.21
CA TYR A 14 4.93 0.03 2.08
C TYR A 14 5.99 -0.88 1.45
N GLY A 15 5.91 -1.08 0.13
CA GLY A 15 6.80 -1.95 -0.60
C GLY A 15 6.91 -1.49 -2.05
N SER A 16 6.98 -2.43 -2.98
CA SER A 16 7.26 -2.07 -4.38
C SER A 16 6.22 -1.18 -5.07
N ASN A 17 5.03 -1.04 -4.49
CA ASN A 17 3.98 -0.12 -4.96
C ASN A 17 4.21 1.33 -4.49
N MET A 18 5.28 1.61 -3.73
CA MET A 18 5.73 2.98 -3.47
C MET A 18 6.22 3.66 -4.76
N ASN A 19 6.61 2.88 -5.78
CA ASN A 19 6.80 3.39 -7.13
C ASN A 19 5.42 3.55 -7.82
N SER A 20 5.05 4.79 -8.13
CA SER A 20 3.76 5.16 -8.73
C SER A 20 3.55 4.55 -10.12
N GLU A 21 4.61 4.35 -10.93
CA GLU A 21 4.51 3.69 -12.24
C GLU A 21 3.96 2.26 -12.09
N ARG A 22 4.30 1.58 -10.99
CA ARG A 22 3.83 0.22 -10.69
C ARG A 22 2.38 0.17 -10.20
N VAL A 23 1.88 1.27 -9.66
CA VAL A 23 0.48 1.44 -9.24
C VAL A 23 -0.37 1.70 -10.48
N ILE A 24 0.07 2.61 -11.36
CA ILE A 24 -0.57 2.89 -12.64
C ILE A 24 -0.64 1.63 -13.51
N ALA A 25 0.45 0.86 -13.60
CA ALA A 25 0.48 -0.40 -14.36
C ALA A 25 -0.52 -1.46 -13.84
N ARG A 26 -0.94 -1.36 -12.57
CA ARG A 26 -2.00 -2.19 -11.98
C ARG A 26 -3.41 -1.65 -12.19
N LYS A 27 -3.54 -0.59 -12.99
CA LYS A 27 -4.80 0.09 -13.30
C LYS A 27 -5.48 0.71 -12.07
N MET A 28 -4.72 0.99 -11.01
CA MET A 28 -5.19 1.84 -9.92
C MET A 28 -4.99 3.30 -10.31
N GLN A 29 -6.09 4.02 -10.52
CA GLN A 29 -6.10 5.46 -10.72
C GLN A 29 -6.08 6.16 -9.37
N PHE A 30 -5.17 7.11 -9.20
CA PHE A 30 -5.11 7.96 -8.02
C PHE A 30 -5.10 9.43 -8.44
N VAL A 31 -5.72 10.27 -7.63
CA VAL A 31 -5.77 11.73 -7.85
C VAL A 31 -4.66 12.46 -7.08
N ASN A 32 -4.12 11.83 -6.03
CA ASN A 32 -3.08 12.40 -5.20
C ASN A 32 -2.24 11.29 -4.52
N PHE A 33 -1.03 11.63 -4.08
CA PHE A 33 -0.22 10.77 -3.23
C PHE A 33 0.68 11.58 -2.31
N ARG A 34 0.97 11.03 -1.14
CA ARG A 34 1.80 11.67 -0.11
C ARG A 34 2.64 10.65 0.65
N ALA A 35 3.80 11.09 1.14
CA ALA A 35 4.55 10.29 2.10
C ALA A 35 3.72 10.10 3.38
N GLY A 36 3.81 8.92 3.99
CA GLY A 36 3.08 8.60 5.20
C GLY A 36 3.85 7.62 6.08
N GLN A 37 3.41 7.55 7.33
CA GLN A 37 3.95 6.66 8.35
C GLN A 37 2.82 5.83 8.94
N LEU A 38 3.05 4.53 9.08
CA LEU A 38 2.19 3.60 9.78
C LEU A 38 2.87 3.22 11.11
N VAL A 39 2.26 3.67 12.21
CA VAL A 39 2.74 3.46 13.57
C VAL A 39 2.34 2.07 14.07
N ASP A 40 3.19 1.47 14.90
CA ASP A 40 3.05 0.14 15.49
C ASP A 40 3.13 -1.01 14.48
N TYR A 41 3.82 -0.79 13.36
CA TYR A 41 4.11 -1.81 12.35
C TYR A 41 5.58 -1.76 11.90
N GLU A 42 6.19 -2.94 11.77
CA GLU A 42 7.56 -3.12 11.27
C GLU A 42 7.56 -3.70 9.85
N LEU A 43 8.41 -3.15 8.97
CA LEU A 43 8.67 -3.68 7.64
C LEU A 43 9.55 -4.93 7.73
N VAL A 44 9.05 -6.05 7.20
CA VAL A 44 9.75 -7.34 7.17
C VAL A 44 9.75 -7.95 5.77
N PHE A 45 10.68 -8.88 5.50
CA PHE A 45 10.78 -9.61 4.23
C PHE A 45 10.50 -11.11 4.40
N ASN A 46 9.46 -11.44 5.17
CA ASN A 46 9.13 -12.81 5.53
C ASN A 46 8.15 -13.50 4.58
N LYS A 47 7.58 -12.77 3.61
CA LYS A 47 6.70 -13.34 2.59
C LYS A 47 7.54 -13.85 1.41
N ARG A 48 7.52 -15.16 1.13
CA ARG A 48 8.23 -15.72 -0.03
C ARG A 48 7.75 -15.06 -1.32
N SER A 49 8.69 -14.58 -2.14
CA SER A 49 8.40 -14.03 -3.45
C SER A 49 8.01 -15.14 -4.43
N VAL A 50 6.87 -14.97 -5.10
CA VAL A 50 6.46 -15.83 -6.22
C VAL A 50 7.14 -15.46 -7.54
N LYS A 51 7.67 -14.23 -7.64
CA LYS A 51 8.29 -13.68 -8.86
C LYS A 51 9.81 -13.89 -8.88
N TYR A 52 10.44 -13.91 -7.72
CA TYR A 52 11.90 -13.95 -7.57
C TYR A 52 12.27 -15.11 -6.65
N PRO A 53 12.62 -16.29 -7.20
CA PRO A 53 13.00 -17.45 -6.40
C PRO A 53 14.13 -17.11 -5.42
N GLY A 54 13.95 -17.49 -4.15
CA GLY A 54 14.92 -17.21 -3.08
C GLY A 54 14.78 -15.84 -2.41
N ALA A 55 13.92 -14.95 -2.90
CA ALA A 55 13.71 -13.63 -2.30
C ALA A 55 12.47 -13.57 -1.39
N GLY A 56 12.51 -12.64 -0.42
CA GLY A 56 11.34 -12.18 0.33
C GLY A 56 10.71 -10.95 -0.32
N ALA A 57 9.39 -10.94 -0.48
CA ALA A 57 8.61 -9.74 -0.76
C ALA A 57 8.37 -8.97 0.54
N ALA A 58 8.28 -7.64 0.43
CA ALA A 58 7.92 -6.77 1.54
C ALA A 58 6.57 -7.18 2.14
N ASN A 59 6.53 -7.20 3.46
CA ASN A 59 5.36 -7.41 4.30
C ASN A 59 5.49 -6.51 5.54
N ILE A 60 4.41 -6.33 6.28
CA ILE A 60 4.45 -5.63 7.57
C ILE A 60 3.85 -6.52 8.66
N GLU A 61 4.38 -6.42 9.86
CA GLU A 61 3.85 -7.11 11.03
C GLU A 61 3.60 -6.12 12.18
N PRO A 62 2.58 -6.33 13.02
CA PRO A 62 2.36 -5.52 14.20
C PRO A 62 3.58 -5.58 15.12
N GLN A 63 4.12 -4.42 15.48
CA GLN A 63 5.24 -4.28 16.41
C GLN A 63 5.17 -2.93 17.10
N SER A 64 4.89 -2.93 18.41
CA SER A 64 4.67 -1.69 19.14
C SER A 64 5.90 -0.79 19.15
N GLY A 65 5.71 0.49 18.85
CA GLY A 65 6.77 1.49 18.75
C GLY A 65 7.55 1.45 17.43
N ALA A 66 7.31 0.49 16.54
CA ALA A 66 7.86 0.49 15.20
C ALA A 66 7.12 1.51 14.31
N ILE A 67 7.82 2.00 13.28
CA ILE A 67 7.25 2.89 12.28
C ILE A 67 7.63 2.35 10.91
N THR A 68 6.61 2.10 10.07
CA THR A 68 6.81 1.78 8.66
C THR A 68 6.48 2.99 7.80
N GLU A 69 7.45 3.43 7.01
CA GLU A 69 7.25 4.51 6.04
C GLU A 69 6.65 3.97 4.73
N GLY A 70 5.86 4.81 4.05
CA GLY A 70 5.20 4.44 2.82
C GLY A 70 4.62 5.61 2.06
N VAL A 71 3.84 5.28 1.02
CA VAL A 71 3.12 6.25 0.19
C VAL A 71 1.63 5.99 0.35
N LEU A 72 0.87 7.01 0.74
CA LEU A 72 -0.58 6.97 0.79
C LEU A 72 -1.14 7.54 -0.52
N TYR A 73 -1.75 6.69 -1.33
CA TYR A 73 -2.45 7.06 -2.55
C TYR A 73 -3.93 7.34 -2.25
N GLU A 74 -4.44 8.44 -2.78
CA GLU A 74 -5.86 8.78 -2.80
C GLU A 74 -6.47 8.27 -4.12
N LEU A 75 -7.27 7.21 -4.05
CA LEU A 75 -7.81 6.54 -5.22
C LEU A 75 -8.93 7.38 -5.85
N ALA A 76 -8.97 7.37 -7.19
CA ALA A 76 -9.99 8.09 -7.94
C ALA A 76 -11.38 7.42 -7.81
N VAL A 77 -11.41 6.11 -7.55
CA VAL A 77 -12.63 5.32 -7.30
C VAL A 77 -12.35 4.38 -6.13
N ALA A 78 -13.28 4.30 -5.17
CA ALA A 78 -13.08 3.54 -3.92
C ALA A 78 -12.91 2.01 -4.14
N ASP A 79 -13.49 1.47 -5.23
CA ASP A 79 -13.52 0.03 -5.52
C ASP A 79 -12.24 -0.53 -6.19
N GLU A 80 -11.17 0.26 -6.33
CA GLU A 80 -9.92 -0.21 -6.96
C GLU A 80 -8.97 -0.97 -6.03
N ILE A 81 -9.39 -1.27 -4.80
CA ILE A 81 -8.61 -2.11 -3.86
C ILE A 81 -8.94 -3.59 -4.14
N LEU A 82 -8.19 -4.22 -5.07
CA LEU A 82 -8.25 -5.67 -5.36
C LEU A 82 -6.86 -6.33 -5.25
#